data_AF-A0A6I2FKF3-F1
#
_entry.id   AF-A0A6I2FKF3-F1
#
_cell.length_a   1.000
_cell.length_b   1.000
_cell.length_c   1.000
_cell.angle_alpha   90.00
_cell.angle_beta   90.00
_cell.angle_gamma   90.00
#
_symmetry.space_group_name_H-M   'P 1'
#
loop_
_entity.id
_entity.type
_entity.pdbx_description
1 polymer ?
#
loop_
_entity_poly.entity_id
_entity_poly.type
_entity_poly.pdbx_seq_one_letter_code
_entity_poly.pdbx_strand_id
1 'polypeptide(L)'
;MDRDDAVASAKQHWFRPTADGMVWAKSFAIDVAARKAEALARKQIEADWEAVFLRKQVTDVSTGVTGEADGLFFVKPAHVGVHFRESEVPAAERMLTQDWFGPRGVPGTPEGLNDCTAYVSHCLVDGGVAFLGPASPGDVWPTRSAQQIYRLLSERPASQVKRLTDMCAAAAAARVFEALAHIIKPGDVLTFAAAGRHEHAGMLVTVDAATGDARMTCHSTMDHPDLGAGEGTWQIRTQGWEHPFVSILHFSHDDPAPPAALAALAGWWKVMLLGTKTVFMHLTAGGAAAWTPRKPTGTGAPAKPAGRGHWYADAAGTGLVVVWENGAVDTLAPAPDTQSMLGTEDAWPLLASRDLT
;
A
#
# COMPACT_ATOMS: atom_id res chain seq x y z
N MET A 1 8.55 6.94 -11.23
CA MET A 1 8.93 7.00 -9.81
C MET A 1 10.12 6.08 -9.69
N ASP A 2 11.25 6.55 -9.18
CA ASP A 2 12.35 5.66 -8.88
C ASP A 2 11.98 4.76 -7.69
N ARG A 3 11.84 3.46 -7.94
CA ARG A 3 11.46 2.47 -6.92
C ARG A 3 12.61 2.18 -5.97
N ASP A 4 13.84 2.20 -6.48
CA ASP A 4 15.02 1.84 -5.69
C ASP A 4 15.30 2.95 -4.67
N ASP A 5 15.19 4.22 -5.07
CA ASP A 5 15.32 5.35 -4.15
C ASP A 5 14.21 5.36 -3.08
N ALA A 6 12.97 5.10 -3.47
CA ALA A 6 11.86 5.02 -2.51
C ALA A 6 12.07 3.89 -1.48
N VAL A 7 12.46 2.69 -1.94
CA VAL A 7 12.72 1.54 -1.07
C VAL A 7 13.97 1.74 -0.22
N ALA A 8 15.02 2.40 -0.75
CA ALA A 8 16.20 2.75 0.01
C ALA A 8 15.84 3.71 1.15
N SER A 9 15.04 4.76 0.87
CA SER A 9 14.53 5.68 1.89
C SER A 9 13.72 4.93 2.95
N ALA A 10 12.86 4.00 2.53
CA ALA A 10 12.07 3.19 3.45
C ALA A 10 12.94 2.32 4.38
N LYS A 11 13.90 1.58 3.81
CA LYS A 11 14.88 0.80 4.59
C LYS A 11 15.70 1.67 5.53
N GLN A 12 16.02 2.88 5.08
CA GLN A 12 16.80 3.83 5.86
C GLN A 12 15.99 4.37 7.04
N HIS A 13 14.70 4.63 6.88
CA HIS A 13 13.92 5.40 7.82
C HIS A 13 12.93 4.60 8.65
N TRP A 14 12.50 3.38 8.29
CA TRP A 14 11.40 2.68 8.98
C TRP A 14 11.44 2.62 10.53
N PHE A 15 12.65 2.66 11.14
CA PHE A 15 12.87 2.63 12.59
C PHE A 15 13.32 3.99 13.18
N ARG A 16 13.36 5.08 12.41
CA ARG A 16 13.79 6.41 12.85
C ARG A 16 12.99 7.53 12.19
N PRO A 17 12.99 8.76 12.71
CA PRO A 17 12.33 9.87 12.03
C PRO A 17 12.77 10.04 10.57
N THR A 18 11.86 10.59 9.76
CA THR A 18 12.14 10.94 8.36
C THR A 18 13.18 12.06 8.27
N ALA A 19 13.73 12.28 7.08
CA ALA A 19 14.87 13.19 6.87
C ALA A 19 14.62 14.66 7.28
N ASP A 20 13.37 15.08 7.40
CA ASP A 20 12.99 16.42 7.89
C ASP A 20 13.02 16.55 9.43
N GLY A 21 13.28 15.46 10.15
CA GLY A 21 13.34 15.46 11.61
C GLY A 21 11.97 15.62 12.28
N MET A 22 10.88 15.42 11.54
CA MET A 22 9.52 15.48 12.06
C MET A 22 8.96 14.07 12.27
N VAL A 23 8.09 13.94 13.27
CA VAL A 23 7.24 12.76 13.48
C VAL A 23 5.82 13.24 13.74
N TRP A 24 4.82 12.57 13.20
CA TRP A 24 3.44 13.02 13.34
C TRP A 24 2.72 12.31 14.48
N ALA A 25 2.08 13.10 15.34
CA ALA A 25 0.97 12.66 16.16
C ALA A 25 -0.35 12.84 15.40
N LYS A 26 -1.45 12.31 15.93
CA LYS A 26 -2.77 12.43 15.30
C LYS A 26 -3.21 13.87 15.01
N SER A 27 -2.75 14.85 15.79
CA SER A 27 -3.21 16.24 15.66
C SER A 27 -2.10 17.28 15.51
N PHE A 28 -0.81 16.90 15.54
CA PHE A 28 0.30 17.85 15.41
C PHE A 28 1.61 17.16 14.99
N ALA A 29 2.55 17.96 14.47
CA ALA A 29 3.93 17.55 14.22
C ALA A 29 4.76 17.61 15.50
N ILE A 30 5.63 16.63 15.68
CA ILE A 30 6.64 16.57 16.73
C ILE A 30 7.98 16.87 16.09
N ASP A 31 8.55 18.02 16.45
CA ASP A 31 9.94 18.37 16.12
C ASP A 31 10.88 17.58 17.04
N VAL A 32 11.59 16.62 16.45
CA VAL A 32 12.49 15.72 17.18
C VAL A 32 13.69 16.47 17.77
N ALA A 33 14.19 17.49 17.08
CA ALA A 33 15.31 18.30 17.56
C ALA A 33 14.90 19.13 18.78
N ALA A 34 13.70 19.73 18.76
CA ALA A 34 13.15 20.44 19.91
C ALA A 34 12.96 19.49 21.11
N ARG A 35 12.41 18.29 20.89
CA ARG A 35 12.28 17.27 21.95
C ARG A 35 13.62 16.83 22.52
N LYS A 36 14.64 16.66 21.67
CA LYS A 36 16.01 16.33 22.10
C LYS A 36 16.58 17.44 22.98
N ALA A 37 16.41 18.70 22.59
CA ALA A 37 16.87 19.85 23.37
C ALA A 37 16.20 19.92 24.75
N GLU A 38 14.89 19.67 24.84
CA GLU A 38 14.16 19.60 26.11
C GLU A 38 14.71 18.50 27.03
N ALA A 39 14.95 17.30 26.48
CA ALA A 39 15.45 16.15 27.22
C ALA A 39 16.90 16.37 27.72
N LEU A 40 17.75 17.00 26.90
CA LEU A 40 19.12 17.39 27.28
C LEU A 40 19.12 18.43 28.41
N ALA A 41 18.26 19.45 28.32
CA ALA A 41 18.15 20.47 29.37
C ALA A 41 17.73 19.87 30.73
N ARG A 42 16.93 18.80 30.69
CA ARG A 42 16.51 18.04 31.87
C ARG A 42 17.51 16.95 32.30
N LYS A 43 18.63 16.78 31.58
CA LYS A 43 19.65 15.74 31.81
C LYS A 43 19.06 14.33 31.80
N GLN A 44 18.06 14.08 30.96
CA GLN A 44 17.42 12.77 30.81
C GLN A 44 18.14 11.88 29.77
N ILE A 45 18.89 12.50 28.86
CA ILE A 45 19.64 11.85 27.79
C ILE A 45 21.02 12.50 27.63
N GLU A 46 21.92 11.87 26.87
CA GLU A 46 23.22 12.43 26.48
C GLU A 46 23.16 13.01 25.05
N ALA A 47 24.15 13.84 24.68
CA ALA A 47 24.13 14.61 23.43
C ALA A 47 24.17 13.74 22.17
N ASP A 48 24.80 12.58 22.25
CA ASP A 48 24.95 11.60 21.17
C ASP A 48 23.75 10.66 21.02
N TRP A 49 22.76 10.70 21.92
CA TRP A 49 21.58 9.83 21.80
C TRP A 49 20.76 10.19 20.56
N GLU A 50 20.19 9.18 19.90
CA GLU A 50 19.45 9.32 18.65
C GLU A 50 17.99 8.90 18.80
N ALA A 51 17.12 9.53 18.01
CA ALA A 51 15.71 9.21 17.99
C ALA A 51 15.45 7.97 17.13
N VAL A 52 14.77 6.99 17.70
CA VAL A 52 14.36 5.75 17.04
C VAL A 52 12.95 5.38 17.47
N PHE A 53 12.25 4.64 16.63
CA PHE A 53 11.04 3.93 17.03
C PHE A 53 11.44 2.58 17.65
N LEU A 54 10.79 2.20 18.74
CA LEU A 54 10.92 0.87 19.34
C LEU A 54 9.53 0.30 19.63
N ARG A 55 9.36 -0.99 19.39
CA ARG A 55 8.14 -1.71 19.71
C ARG A 55 8.11 -2.01 21.20
N LYS A 56 7.01 -1.69 21.87
CA LYS A 56 6.82 -1.87 23.31
C LYS A 56 5.52 -2.58 23.62
N GLN A 57 5.47 -3.20 24.79
CA GLN A 57 4.23 -3.69 25.36
C GLN A 57 3.42 -2.50 25.86
N VAL A 58 2.13 -2.48 25.51
CA VAL A 58 1.19 -1.43 25.93
C VAL A 58 -0.09 -2.06 26.43
N THR A 59 -0.68 -1.45 27.44
CA THR A 59 -2.04 -1.77 27.89
C THR A 59 -2.93 -0.61 27.50
N ASP A 60 -3.95 -0.88 26.69
CA ASP A 60 -5.01 0.09 26.42
C ASP A 60 -5.80 0.31 27.72
N VAL A 61 -5.69 1.52 28.27
CA VAL A 61 -6.31 1.86 29.55
C VAL A 61 -7.85 1.80 29.49
N SER A 62 -8.44 1.93 28.30
CA SER A 62 -9.89 1.92 28.13
C SER A 62 -10.50 0.51 28.11
N THR A 63 -9.75 -0.48 27.64
CA THR A 63 -10.22 -1.88 27.52
C THR A 63 -9.51 -2.83 28.46
N GLY A 64 -8.36 -2.45 29.02
CA GLY A 64 -7.48 -3.30 29.81
C GLY A 64 -6.72 -4.35 28.98
N VAL A 65 -6.84 -4.34 27.66
CA VAL A 65 -6.17 -5.29 26.77
C VAL A 65 -4.71 -4.89 26.62
N THR A 66 -3.82 -5.86 26.80
CA THR A 66 -2.38 -5.71 26.56
C THR A 66 -2.01 -6.22 25.18
N GLY A 67 -1.21 -5.44 24.45
CA GLY A 67 -0.69 -5.77 23.13
C GLY A 67 0.65 -5.07 22.87
N GLU A 68 1.02 -4.95 21.60
CA GLU A 68 2.22 -4.23 21.17
C GLU A 68 1.84 -2.95 20.43
N ALA A 69 2.60 -1.89 20.67
CA ALA A 69 2.56 -0.65 19.91
C ALA A 69 3.95 -0.01 19.93
N ASP A 70 4.16 1.03 19.13
CA ASP A 70 5.47 1.68 19.09
C ASP A 70 5.54 2.91 19.98
N GLY A 71 6.76 3.27 20.33
CA GLY A 71 7.06 4.57 20.90
C GLY A 71 8.20 5.21 20.12
N LEU A 72 8.24 6.54 20.13
CA LEU A 72 9.44 7.28 19.77
C LEU A 72 10.32 7.37 21.02
N PHE A 73 11.54 6.87 20.91
CA PHE A 73 12.54 6.86 21.97
C PHE A 73 13.76 7.66 21.54
N PHE A 74 14.48 8.19 22.51
CA PHE A 74 15.91 8.48 22.35
C PHE A 74 16.71 7.32 22.93
N VAL A 75 17.74 6.84 22.22
CA VAL A 75 18.61 5.73 22.65
C VAL A 75 20.08 6.07 22.46
N LYS A 76 20.97 5.38 23.19
CA LYS A 76 22.42 5.49 22.93
C LYS A 76 22.78 5.00 21.52
N PRO A 77 23.86 5.54 20.90
CA PRO A 77 24.28 5.18 19.53
C PRO A 77 24.45 3.67 19.27
N ALA A 78 24.87 2.91 20.27
CA ALA A 78 25.09 1.46 20.15
C ALA A 78 23.81 0.65 19.82
N HIS A 79 22.63 1.24 20.03
CA HIS A 79 21.33 0.57 19.84
C HIS A 79 20.64 0.95 18.52
N VAL A 80 21.11 1.99 17.84
CA VAL A 80 20.48 2.56 16.64
C VAL A 80 20.57 1.56 15.48
N GLY A 81 19.41 1.09 15.00
CA GLY A 81 19.35 0.11 13.91
C GLY A 81 19.83 -1.30 14.27
N VAL A 82 20.06 -1.56 15.56
CA VAL A 82 20.49 -2.87 16.08
C VAL A 82 19.37 -3.53 16.88
N HIS A 83 18.64 -2.73 17.66
CA HIS A 83 17.51 -3.18 18.46
C HIS A 83 16.23 -2.50 18.03
N PHE A 84 15.14 -3.24 18.05
CA PHE A 84 13.84 -2.76 17.59
C PHE A 84 12.71 -3.01 18.58
N ARG A 85 12.98 -3.75 19.65
CA ARG A 85 12.05 -3.89 20.77
C ARG A 85 12.58 -3.11 21.95
N GLU A 86 11.69 -2.42 22.65
CA GLU A 86 12.02 -1.67 23.85
C GLU A 86 12.79 -2.58 24.83
N SER A 87 12.31 -3.79 25.07
CA SER A 87 12.90 -4.79 25.98
C SER A 87 14.36 -5.17 25.69
N GLU A 88 14.85 -4.92 24.47
CA GLU A 88 16.23 -5.23 24.07
C GLU A 88 17.21 -4.13 24.47
N VAL A 89 16.72 -2.91 24.72
CA VAL A 89 17.54 -1.76 25.11
C VAL A 89 17.49 -1.58 26.63
N PRO A 90 18.60 -1.48 27.37
CA PRO A 90 18.57 -1.26 28.82
C PRO A 90 17.80 0.02 29.19
N ALA A 91 17.05 0.00 30.29
CA ALA A 91 16.21 1.14 30.70
C ALA A 91 17.01 2.43 30.96
N ALA A 92 18.29 2.33 31.33
CA ALA A 92 19.18 3.48 31.52
C ALA A 92 19.75 4.04 30.21
N GLU A 93 19.49 3.39 29.07
CA GLU A 93 20.05 3.72 27.75
C GLU A 93 18.96 4.03 26.71
N ARG A 94 17.73 4.24 27.20
CA ARG A 94 16.57 4.64 26.41
C ARG A 94 15.69 5.62 27.18
N MET A 95 15.01 6.50 26.46
CA MET A 95 14.00 7.41 27.02
C MET A 95 12.82 7.49 26.06
N LEU A 96 11.63 7.06 26.51
CA LEU A 96 10.39 7.25 25.76
C LEU A 96 10.07 8.76 25.71
N THR A 97 9.99 9.33 24.51
CA THR A 97 9.59 10.74 24.32
C THR A 97 8.16 10.87 23.82
N GLN A 98 7.63 9.88 23.10
CA GLN A 98 6.26 9.90 22.63
C GLN A 98 5.70 8.48 22.52
N ASP A 99 4.50 8.27 23.05
CA ASP A 99 3.80 6.98 23.03
C ASP A 99 2.76 6.95 21.89
N TRP A 100 2.55 5.76 21.29
CA TRP A 100 1.48 5.49 20.33
C TRP A 100 0.09 5.85 20.86
N PHE A 101 -0.21 5.56 22.12
CA PHE A 101 -1.49 5.92 22.75
C PHE A 101 -1.48 7.32 23.38
N GLY A 102 -0.40 8.07 23.19
CA GLY A 102 -0.17 9.34 23.84
C GLY A 102 0.00 9.20 25.37
N PRO A 103 0.11 10.31 26.09
CA PRO A 103 0.40 10.31 27.53
C PRO A 103 -0.75 9.73 28.37
N ARG A 104 -1.94 9.55 27.80
CA ARG A 104 -3.12 9.00 28.48
C ARG A 104 -3.22 7.48 28.39
N GLY A 105 -2.42 6.82 27.55
CA GLY A 105 -2.52 5.37 27.34
C GLY A 105 -3.83 4.93 26.71
N VAL A 106 -4.53 5.84 26.01
CA VAL A 106 -5.78 5.56 25.30
C VAL A 106 -5.54 5.62 23.79
N PRO A 107 -5.87 4.56 23.03
CA PRO A 107 -5.73 4.57 21.58
C PRO A 107 -6.47 5.74 20.93
N GLY A 108 -5.83 6.30 19.91
CA GLY A 108 -6.44 7.30 19.07
C GLY A 108 -6.64 8.69 19.66
N THR A 109 -5.96 8.99 20.76
CA THR A 109 -5.87 10.35 21.29
C THR A 109 -5.11 11.29 20.33
N PRO A 110 -5.40 12.61 20.36
CA PRO A 110 -4.69 13.62 19.57
C PRO A 110 -3.16 13.57 19.66
N GLU A 111 -2.65 13.13 20.81
CA GLU A 111 -1.24 13.05 21.13
C GLU A 111 -0.59 11.72 20.73
N GLY A 112 -1.37 10.70 20.36
CA GLY A 112 -0.83 9.42 19.93
C GLY A 112 -0.10 9.52 18.59
N LEU A 113 0.98 8.74 18.43
CA LEU A 113 1.72 8.67 17.16
C LEU A 113 0.79 8.28 16.00
N ASN A 114 1.02 8.88 14.83
CA ASN A 114 0.26 8.65 13.62
C ASN A 114 1.05 9.07 12.37
N ASP A 115 2.20 8.43 12.18
CA ASP A 115 3.22 8.86 11.23
C ASP A 115 3.24 8.08 9.90
N CYS A 116 2.39 7.06 9.76
CA CYS A 116 2.37 6.17 8.58
C CYS A 116 2.31 6.91 7.24
N THR A 117 1.46 7.93 7.14
CA THR A 117 1.23 8.67 5.90
C THR A 117 2.35 9.63 5.58
N ALA A 118 2.94 10.26 6.59
CA ALA A 118 4.11 11.11 6.43
C ALA A 118 5.29 10.27 5.95
N TYR A 119 5.60 9.18 6.65
CA TYR A 119 6.65 8.24 6.26
C TYR A 119 6.52 7.76 4.81
N VAL A 120 5.34 7.25 4.41
CA VAL A 120 5.12 6.82 3.02
C VAL A 120 5.28 7.98 2.04
N SER A 121 4.81 9.19 2.39
CA SER A 121 4.99 10.37 1.53
C SER A 121 6.46 10.72 1.33
N HIS A 122 7.28 10.68 2.38
CA HIS A 122 8.72 10.92 2.27
C HIS A 122 9.40 9.90 1.37
N CYS A 123 9.15 8.61 1.59
CA CYS A 123 9.72 7.54 0.76
C CYS A 123 9.37 7.75 -0.73
N LEU A 124 8.11 8.07 -1.03
CA LEU A 124 7.66 8.28 -2.40
C LEU A 124 8.24 9.57 -3.01
N VAL A 125 8.43 10.63 -2.22
CA VAL A 125 9.06 11.87 -2.68
C VAL A 125 10.53 11.64 -3.01
N ASP A 126 11.25 10.85 -2.23
CA ASP A 126 12.63 10.45 -2.52
C ASP A 126 12.68 9.64 -3.82
N GLY A 127 11.66 8.81 -4.11
CA GLY A 127 11.43 8.19 -5.42
C GLY A 127 10.89 9.12 -6.52
N GLY A 128 10.85 10.43 -6.31
CA GLY A 128 10.44 11.43 -7.31
C GLY A 128 8.93 11.70 -7.44
N VAL A 129 8.10 11.24 -6.50
CA VAL A 129 6.64 11.56 -6.45
C VAL A 129 6.42 12.92 -5.79
N ALA A 130 6.98 13.98 -6.39
CA ALA A 130 7.12 15.29 -5.78
C ALA A 130 5.80 15.97 -5.33
N PHE A 131 4.66 15.62 -5.91
CA PHE A 131 3.35 16.18 -5.49
C PHE A 131 2.89 15.71 -4.10
N LEU A 132 3.56 14.69 -3.54
CA LEU A 132 3.41 14.29 -2.15
C LEU A 132 4.35 15.06 -1.22
N GLY A 133 5.28 15.84 -1.75
CA GLY A 133 6.17 16.67 -0.95
C GLY A 133 5.59 18.04 -0.62
N PRO A 134 6.40 18.88 0.05
CA PRO A 134 6.22 20.32 0.05
C PRO A 134 6.23 20.91 -1.38
N ALA A 135 5.61 22.09 -1.55
CA ALA A 135 5.56 22.76 -2.86
C ALA A 135 6.94 23.26 -3.31
N SER A 136 7.75 23.73 -2.36
CA SER A 136 9.13 24.18 -2.56
C SER A 136 10.07 23.58 -1.51
N PRO A 137 11.37 23.40 -1.80
CA PRO A 137 12.35 23.02 -0.79
C PRO A 137 12.33 23.99 0.40
N GLY A 138 12.22 23.45 1.61
CA GLY A 138 12.14 24.21 2.85
C GLY A 138 10.73 24.58 3.31
N ASP A 139 9.69 24.36 2.48
CA ASP A 139 8.31 24.47 2.95
C ASP A 139 7.97 23.34 3.93
N VAL A 140 6.95 23.58 4.75
CA VAL A 140 6.44 22.59 5.71
C VAL A 140 5.85 21.40 4.96
N TRP A 141 6.20 20.19 5.40
CA TRP A 141 5.61 18.98 4.88
C TRP A 141 4.09 18.95 5.11
N PRO A 142 3.30 18.70 4.06
CA PRO A 142 1.84 18.69 4.18
C PRO A 142 1.37 17.50 5.02
N THR A 143 0.57 17.79 6.04
CA THR A 143 -0.20 16.77 6.77
C THR A 143 -1.21 16.11 5.84
N ARG A 144 -1.14 14.79 5.70
CA ARG A 144 -2.13 14.03 4.96
C ARG A 144 -2.63 12.85 5.77
N SER A 145 -3.94 12.69 5.82
CA SER A 145 -4.58 11.44 6.22
C SER A 145 -4.38 10.36 5.15
N ALA A 146 -4.56 9.09 5.51
CA ALA A 146 -4.45 7.98 4.57
C ALA A 146 -5.45 8.13 3.42
N GLN A 147 -6.66 8.64 3.72
CA GLN A 147 -7.67 8.99 2.73
C GLN A 147 -7.19 10.02 1.71
N GLN A 148 -6.40 11.03 2.13
CA GLN A 148 -5.86 12.04 1.23
C GLN A 148 -4.75 11.48 0.34
N ILE A 149 -3.85 10.65 0.89
CA ILE A 149 -2.83 9.96 0.08
C ILE A 149 -3.50 9.06 -0.97
N TYR A 150 -4.46 8.25 -0.54
CA TYR A 150 -5.24 7.40 -1.44
C TYR A 150 -5.84 8.21 -2.59
N ARG A 151 -6.52 9.33 -2.32
CA ARG A 151 -7.13 10.16 -3.39
C ARG A 151 -6.07 10.72 -4.33
N LEU A 152 -5.01 11.31 -3.78
CA LEU A 152 -3.93 11.92 -4.57
C LEU A 152 -3.21 10.93 -5.49
N LEU A 153 -3.16 9.65 -5.11
CA LEU A 153 -2.58 8.58 -5.92
C LEU A 153 -3.61 7.95 -6.88
N SER A 154 -4.80 7.61 -6.40
CA SER A 154 -5.85 6.95 -7.21
C SER A 154 -6.45 7.83 -8.31
N GLU A 155 -6.43 9.16 -8.12
CA GLU A 155 -6.90 10.12 -9.14
C GLU A 155 -5.83 10.42 -10.21
N ARG A 156 -4.63 9.83 -10.10
CA ARG A 156 -3.60 9.99 -11.14
C ARG A 156 -4.02 9.25 -12.42
N PRO A 157 -3.55 9.72 -13.58
CA PRO A 157 -3.70 8.96 -14.81
C PRO A 157 -3.13 7.55 -14.65
N ALA A 158 -3.77 6.56 -15.29
CA ALA A 158 -3.33 5.16 -15.28
C ALA A 158 -1.91 4.93 -15.85
N SER A 159 -1.35 5.94 -16.54
CA SER A 159 0.05 5.96 -16.99
C SER A 159 1.06 6.33 -15.89
N GLN A 160 0.57 6.74 -14.72
CA GLN A 160 1.38 7.06 -13.53
C GLN A 160 1.07 6.10 -12.40
N VAL A 161 -0.22 5.96 -12.06
CA VAL A 161 -0.70 5.07 -11.00
C VAL A 161 -1.94 4.34 -11.49
N LYS A 162 -1.93 3.01 -11.37
CA LYS A 162 -3.11 2.15 -11.57
C LYS A 162 -3.64 1.75 -10.21
N ARG A 163 -4.95 1.93 -10.02
CA ARG A 163 -5.66 1.43 -8.84
C ARG A 163 -6.05 -0.01 -9.14
N LEU A 164 -5.26 -0.96 -8.66
CA LEU A 164 -5.52 -2.38 -8.89
C LEU A 164 -6.72 -2.83 -8.06
N THR A 165 -6.83 -2.36 -6.82
CA THR A 165 -7.98 -2.61 -5.97
C THR A 165 -8.44 -1.34 -5.25
N ASP A 166 -9.72 -1.30 -4.89
CA ASP A 166 -10.40 -0.23 -4.17
C ASP A 166 -11.22 -0.82 -3.03
N MET A 167 -10.65 -0.80 -1.83
CA MET A 167 -11.23 -1.33 -0.59
C MET A 167 -11.75 -2.77 -0.71
N CYS A 168 -10.99 -3.67 -1.35
CA CYS A 168 -11.35 -5.08 -1.43
C CYS A 168 -10.99 -5.82 -0.13
N ALA A 169 -11.67 -6.94 0.15
CA ALA A 169 -11.33 -7.76 1.31
C ALA A 169 -9.94 -8.38 1.19
N ALA A 170 -9.28 -8.67 2.32
CA ALA A 170 -7.93 -9.24 2.35
C ALA A 170 -7.77 -10.49 1.45
N ALA A 171 -8.74 -11.41 1.48
CA ALA A 171 -8.70 -12.60 0.63
C ALA A 171 -8.73 -12.27 -0.87
N ALA A 172 -9.40 -11.19 -1.27
CA ALA A 172 -9.41 -10.72 -2.66
C ALA A 172 -8.09 -10.04 -3.03
N ALA A 173 -7.54 -9.20 -2.14
CA ALA A 173 -6.21 -8.62 -2.33
C ALA A 173 -5.12 -9.70 -2.47
N ALA A 174 -5.19 -10.79 -1.69
CA ALA A 174 -4.26 -11.91 -1.79
C ALA A 174 -4.29 -12.58 -3.18
N ARG A 175 -5.47 -12.77 -3.78
CA ARG A 175 -5.60 -13.28 -5.16
C ARG A 175 -4.97 -12.34 -6.17
N VAL A 176 -5.12 -11.04 -5.98
CA VAL A 176 -4.47 -10.03 -6.84
C VAL A 176 -2.95 -10.11 -6.73
N PHE A 177 -2.40 -10.26 -5.53
CA PHE A 177 -0.96 -10.48 -5.32
C PHE A 177 -0.46 -11.76 -5.99
N GLU A 178 -1.18 -12.87 -5.85
CA GLU A 178 -0.84 -14.15 -6.49
C GLU A 178 -0.85 -14.02 -8.03
N ALA A 179 -1.91 -13.43 -8.59
CA ALA A 179 -2.08 -13.34 -10.04
C ALA A 179 -1.15 -12.32 -10.72
N LEU A 180 -0.69 -11.31 -9.98
CA LEU A 180 0.12 -10.20 -10.48
C LEU A 180 1.48 -10.08 -9.76
N ALA A 181 2.02 -11.17 -9.24
CA ALA A 181 3.32 -11.18 -8.55
C ALA A 181 4.48 -10.66 -9.44
N HIS A 182 4.35 -10.76 -10.77
CA HIS A 182 5.29 -10.22 -11.76
C HIS A 182 5.05 -8.75 -12.14
N ILE A 183 3.95 -8.15 -11.69
CA ILE A 183 3.55 -6.76 -11.98
C ILE A 183 3.66 -5.88 -10.74
N ILE A 184 3.16 -6.35 -9.60
CA ILE A 184 3.21 -5.63 -8.33
C ILE A 184 4.65 -5.65 -7.81
N LYS A 185 5.16 -4.48 -7.41
CA LYS A 185 6.58 -4.29 -7.13
C LYS A 185 6.79 -3.50 -5.83
N PRO A 186 7.98 -3.63 -5.21
CA PRO A 186 8.43 -2.69 -4.19
C PRO A 186 8.26 -1.23 -4.65
N GLY A 187 7.82 -0.36 -3.74
CA GLY A 187 7.42 1.03 -4.01
C GLY A 187 5.92 1.21 -4.30
N ASP A 188 5.16 0.15 -4.60
CA ASP A 188 3.71 0.25 -4.66
C ASP A 188 3.11 0.50 -3.27
N VAL A 189 1.96 1.17 -3.22
CA VAL A 189 1.35 1.63 -1.97
C VAL A 189 0.13 0.80 -1.63
N LEU A 190 0.05 0.40 -0.37
CA LEU A 190 -1.14 -0.20 0.23
C LEU A 190 -1.82 0.84 1.11
N THR A 191 -3.13 0.97 0.96
CA THR A 191 -3.95 1.71 1.93
C THR A 191 -5.00 0.79 2.51
N PHE A 192 -5.19 0.91 3.82
CA PHE A 192 -6.06 0.04 4.60
C PHE A 192 -7.26 0.83 5.09
N ALA A 193 -8.44 0.20 5.02
CA ALA A 193 -9.70 0.86 5.22
C ALA A 193 -10.64 0.10 6.15
N ALA A 194 -11.45 0.87 6.87
CA ALA A 194 -12.63 0.43 7.60
C ALA A 194 -13.75 1.47 7.44
N ALA A 195 -15.00 1.01 7.55
CA ALA A 195 -16.19 1.86 7.48
C ALA A 195 -16.19 2.84 6.27
N GLY A 196 -15.65 2.41 5.12
CA GLY A 196 -15.60 3.20 3.89
C GLY A 196 -14.57 4.35 3.88
N ARG A 197 -13.56 4.32 4.75
CA ARG A 197 -12.47 5.32 4.78
C ARG A 197 -11.12 4.64 4.92
N HIS A 198 -10.10 5.21 4.26
CA HIS A 198 -8.72 4.77 4.47
C HIS A 198 -8.15 5.43 5.74
N GLU A 199 -7.60 4.60 6.62
CA GLU A 199 -7.13 5.00 7.94
C GLU A 199 -5.64 4.73 8.15
N HIS A 200 -5.05 3.84 7.35
CA HIS A 200 -3.63 3.51 7.40
C HIS A 200 -3.02 3.37 6.00
N ALA A 201 -1.71 3.56 5.89
CA ALA A 201 -0.96 3.42 4.65
C ALA A 201 0.40 2.77 4.91
N GLY A 202 0.83 1.93 3.98
CA GLY A 202 2.17 1.33 3.95
C GLY A 202 2.69 1.28 2.52
N MET A 203 4.00 1.12 2.38
CA MET A 203 4.64 0.94 1.08
C MET A 203 5.25 -0.46 1.00
N LEU A 204 5.08 -1.14 -0.13
CA LEU A 204 5.72 -2.43 -0.37
C LEU A 204 7.24 -2.26 -0.45
N VAL A 205 7.98 -3.14 0.23
CA VAL A 205 9.45 -3.17 0.20
C VAL A 205 9.99 -4.49 -0.36
N THR A 206 9.20 -5.56 -0.30
CA THR A 206 9.52 -6.83 -0.97
C THR A 206 8.25 -7.44 -1.55
N VAL A 207 8.38 -8.11 -2.69
CA VAL A 207 7.34 -8.96 -3.29
C VAL A 207 8.05 -10.19 -3.82
N ASP A 208 7.63 -11.37 -3.39
CA ASP A 208 8.07 -12.62 -3.98
C ASP A 208 7.32 -12.84 -5.30
N ALA A 209 8.06 -12.84 -6.41
CA ALA A 209 7.48 -12.95 -7.75
C ALA A 209 6.89 -14.33 -8.07
N ALA A 210 7.21 -15.36 -7.27
CA ALA A 210 6.72 -16.72 -7.46
C ALA A 210 5.47 -17.01 -6.61
N THR A 211 5.42 -16.49 -5.38
CA THR A 211 4.30 -16.75 -4.46
C THR A 211 3.32 -15.58 -4.33
N GLY A 212 3.71 -14.38 -4.73
CA GLY A 212 2.97 -13.15 -4.43
C GLY A 212 3.10 -12.69 -2.98
N ASP A 213 3.94 -13.33 -2.18
CA ASP A 213 4.16 -12.92 -0.79
C ASP A 213 4.80 -11.53 -0.75
N ALA A 214 4.05 -10.56 -0.25
CA ALA A 214 4.48 -9.18 -0.19
C ALA A 214 4.69 -8.71 1.24
N ARG A 215 5.72 -7.89 1.45
CA ARG A 215 6.00 -7.21 2.71
C ARG A 215 5.99 -5.72 2.49
N MET A 216 5.51 -5.01 3.51
CA MET A 216 5.40 -3.58 3.52
C MET A 216 6.12 -2.99 4.71
N THR A 217 6.19 -1.66 4.70
CA THR A 217 6.67 -0.88 5.81
C THR A 217 5.82 0.35 6.09
N CYS A 218 5.77 0.71 7.37
CA CYS A 218 5.18 1.94 7.89
C CYS A 218 5.80 2.30 9.25
N HIS A 219 5.86 3.59 9.60
CA HIS A 219 6.39 4.06 10.89
C HIS A 219 5.48 3.78 12.08
N SER A 220 4.19 4.07 11.92
CA SER A 220 3.20 4.03 13.00
C SER A 220 3.15 2.72 13.77
N THR A 221 3.40 1.62 13.07
CA THR A 221 3.35 0.28 13.65
C THR A 221 4.67 -0.46 13.46
N MET A 222 5.73 0.28 13.11
CA MET A 222 7.06 -0.20 12.73
C MET A 222 6.96 -1.52 11.99
N ASP A 223 6.34 -1.51 10.82
CA ASP A 223 6.37 -2.70 9.99
C ASP A 223 7.61 -2.66 9.13
N HIS A 224 8.40 -3.73 9.13
CA HIS A 224 9.45 -3.98 8.16
C HIS A 224 9.82 -5.47 8.19
N PRO A 225 10.12 -6.11 7.04
CA PRO A 225 10.58 -7.51 7.03
C PRO A 225 11.84 -7.76 7.87
N ASP A 226 12.68 -6.75 8.07
CA ASP A 226 13.93 -6.88 8.85
C ASP A 226 13.69 -7.08 10.37
N LEU A 227 12.45 -6.92 10.85
CA LEU A 227 12.10 -7.23 12.25
C LEU A 227 12.04 -8.72 12.56
N GLY A 228 12.03 -9.57 11.52
CA GLY A 228 12.07 -11.02 11.66
C GLY A 228 10.91 -11.74 10.99
N ALA A 229 10.84 -13.05 11.22
CA ALA A 229 9.85 -13.91 10.58
C ALA A 229 8.41 -13.50 10.94
N GLY A 230 7.57 -13.31 9.92
CA GLY A 230 6.16 -12.92 10.11
C GLY A 230 5.92 -11.41 10.18
N GLU A 231 6.97 -10.60 10.35
CA GLU A 231 6.88 -9.15 10.42
C GLU A 231 6.78 -8.51 9.03
N GLY A 232 6.22 -7.31 8.97
CA GLY A 232 6.03 -6.58 7.71
C GLY A 232 5.05 -7.23 6.73
N THR A 233 4.36 -8.33 7.09
CA THR A 233 3.26 -8.85 6.25
C THR A 233 2.18 -7.80 6.15
N TRP A 234 1.67 -7.52 4.95
CA TRP A 234 0.54 -6.60 4.83
C TRP A 234 -0.74 -7.20 5.44
N GLN A 235 -0.84 -8.53 5.45
CA GLN A 235 -1.98 -9.27 5.94
C GLN A 235 -2.24 -9.02 7.43
N ILE A 236 -1.20 -8.78 8.25
CA ILE A 236 -1.37 -8.50 9.68
C ILE A 236 -2.29 -7.30 9.93
N ARG A 237 -2.26 -6.29 9.04
CA ARG A 237 -3.14 -5.11 9.14
C ARG A 237 -4.58 -5.38 8.78
N THR A 238 -4.85 -6.52 8.15
CA THR A 238 -6.19 -6.95 7.80
C THR A 238 -6.76 -7.98 8.77
N GLN A 239 -5.98 -8.40 9.76
CA GLN A 239 -6.44 -9.28 10.82
C GLN A 239 -7.26 -8.47 11.83
N GLY A 240 -8.57 -8.69 11.87
CA GLY A 240 -9.47 -8.04 12.81
C GLY A 240 -10.37 -6.99 12.18
N TRP A 241 -10.95 -6.14 13.03
CA TRP A 241 -12.02 -5.22 12.63
C TRP A 241 -11.49 -3.83 12.26
N GLU A 242 -10.22 -3.55 12.57
CA GLU A 242 -9.63 -2.22 12.38
C GLU A 242 -9.46 -1.86 10.92
N HIS A 243 -8.95 -2.77 10.07
CA HIS A 243 -8.81 -2.50 8.63
C HIS A 243 -9.04 -3.73 7.73
N PRO A 244 -10.29 -4.23 7.62
CA PRO A 244 -10.59 -5.43 6.83
C PRO A 244 -10.44 -5.25 5.30
N PHE A 245 -10.26 -4.02 4.83
CA PHE A 245 -10.20 -3.69 3.40
C PHE A 245 -8.85 -3.11 2.99
N VAL A 246 -8.42 -3.45 1.77
CA VAL A 246 -7.13 -3.04 1.19
C VAL A 246 -7.34 -2.45 -0.20
N SER A 247 -6.59 -1.39 -0.49
CA SER A 247 -6.44 -0.85 -1.85
C SER A 247 -4.98 -0.90 -2.26
N ILE A 248 -4.72 -1.45 -3.43
CA ILE A 248 -3.39 -1.58 -4.02
C ILE A 248 -3.24 -0.49 -5.10
N LEU A 249 -2.30 0.41 -4.88
CA LEU A 249 -1.98 1.54 -5.76
C LEU A 249 -0.61 1.29 -6.39
N HIS A 250 -0.62 0.96 -7.67
CA HIS A 250 0.55 0.48 -8.40
C HIS A 250 1.13 1.56 -9.33
N PHE A 251 2.42 1.85 -9.22
CA PHE A 251 3.09 2.82 -10.09
C PHE A 251 3.45 2.21 -11.45
N SER A 252 2.67 2.52 -12.48
CA SER A 252 2.66 1.78 -13.76
C SER A 252 3.71 2.19 -14.79
N HIS A 253 4.56 3.17 -14.48
CA HIS A 253 5.52 3.73 -15.45
C HIS A 253 6.56 2.71 -15.97
N ASP A 254 6.82 1.66 -15.21
CA ASP A 254 7.74 0.57 -15.50
C ASP A 254 7.01 -0.77 -15.72
N ASP A 255 5.72 -0.71 -16.04
CA ASP A 255 4.95 -1.90 -16.44
C ASP A 255 5.51 -2.50 -17.74
N PRO A 256 5.58 -3.83 -17.86
CA PRO A 256 5.90 -4.46 -19.14
C PRO A 256 4.82 -4.11 -20.16
N ALA A 257 5.25 -3.70 -21.34
CA ALA A 257 4.32 -3.46 -22.45
C ALA A 257 3.63 -4.78 -22.83
N PRO A 258 2.31 -4.76 -23.07
CA PRO A 258 1.62 -5.97 -23.50
C PRO A 258 2.16 -6.45 -24.85
N PRO A 259 2.38 -7.77 -25.03
CA PRO A 259 2.69 -8.35 -26.34
C PRO A 259 1.68 -7.90 -27.41
N ALA A 260 2.16 -7.65 -28.63
CA ALA A 260 1.32 -7.14 -29.72
C ALA A 260 0.07 -8.00 -29.99
N ALA A 261 0.20 -9.32 -29.84
CA ALA A 261 -0.91 -10.26 -29.96
C ALA A 261 -2.02 -10.02 -28.91
N LEU A 262 -1.64 -9.72 -27.66
CA LEU A 262 -2.60 -9.40 -26.60
C LEU A 262 -3.16 -7.99 -26.76
N ALA A 263 -2.34 -7.01 -27.18
CA ALA A 263 -2.81 -5.66 -27.48
C ALA A 263 -3.87 -5.64 -28.60
N ALA A 264 -3.80 -6.56 -29.57
CA ALA A 264 -4.80 -6.73 -30.62
C ALA A 264 -6.16 -7.24 -30.11
N LEU A 265 -6.23 -7.73 -28.87
CA LEU A 265 -7.49 -8.14 -28.22
C LEU A 265 -8.31 -6.94 -27.71
N ALA A 266 -7.80 -5.71 -27.83
CA ALA A 266 -8.55 -4.52 -27.50
C ALA A 266 -9.90 -4.43 -28.24
N GLY A 267 -10.89 -3.87 -27.55
CA GLY A 267 -12.28 -3.79 -27.99
C GLY A 267 -13.22 -4.51 -27.03
N TRP A 268 -14.43 -4.77 -27.52
CA TRP A 268 -15.49 -5.37 -26.74
C TRP A 268 -15.53 -6.89 -26.86
N TRP A 269 -15.91 -7.51 -25.74
CA TRP A 269 -16.07 -8.94 -25.54
C TRP A 269 -17.37 -9.21 -24.80
N LYS A 270 -18.17 -10.14 -25.31
CA LYS A 270 -19.28 -10.74 -24.58
C LYS A 270 -18.71 -11.81 -23.65
N VAL A 271 -18.93 -11.66 -22.35
CA VAL A 271 -18.40 -12.54 -21.32
C VAL A 271 -19.54 -13.30 -20.67
N MET A 272 -19.43 -14.63 -20.63
CA MET A 272 -20.37 -15.51 -19.94
C MET A 272 -19.70 -16.07 -18.69
N LEU A 273 -20.17 -15.57 -17.54
CA LEU A 273 -19.76 -16.01 -16.21
C LEU A 273 -20.65 -17.16 -15.77
N LEU A 274 -20.04 -18.27 -15.31
CA LEU A 274 -20.76 -19.42 -14.75
C LEU A 274 -21.87 -19.97 -15.66
N GLY A 275 -21.74 -19.80 -16.97
CA GLY A 275 -22.76 -20.21 -17.96
C GLY A 275 -24.11 -19.50 -17.86
N THR A 276 -24.29 -18.55 -16.93
CA THR A 276 -25.62 -18.02 -16.56
C THR A 276 -25.69 -16.50 -16.58
N LYS A 277 -24.58 -15.80 -16.30
CA LYS A 277 -24.54 -14.34 -16.27
C LYS A 277 -23.76 -13.83 -17.48
N THR A 278 -24.41 -13.07 -18.35
CA THR A 278 -23.74 -12.39 -19.45
C THR A 278 -23.40 -10.95 -19.05
N VAL A 279 -22.14 -10.57 -19.23
CA VAL A 279 -21.66 -9.18 -19.14
C VAL A 279 -20.89 -8.83 -20.42
N PHE A 280 -20.63 -7.55 -20.62
CA PHE A 280 -19.88 -7.05 -21.76
C PHE A 280 -18.64 -6.35 -21.25
N MET A 281 -17.47 -6.89 -21.57
CA MET A 281 -16.17 -6.38 -21.16
C MET A 281 -15.53 -5.61 -22.31
N HIS A 282 -14.93 -4.45 -22.02
CA HIS A 282 -14.17 -3.65 -22.95
C HIS A 282 -12.71 -3.60 -22.48
N LEU A 283 -11.79 -4.03 -23.34
CA LEU A 283 -10.35 -3.94 -23.13
C LEU A 283 -9.78 -2.79 -23.97
N THR A 284 -8.98 -1.92 -23.37
CA THR A 284 -8.21 -0.91 -24.12
C THR A 284 -6.82 -1.42 -24.42
N ALA A 285 -6.19 -0.97 -25.50
CA ALA A 285 -4.79 -1.33 -25.80
C ALA A 285 -3.80 -0.85 -24.71
N GLY A 286 -4.18 0.17 -23.92
CA GLY A 286 -3.39 0.71 -22.81
C GLY A 286 -3.54 -0.02 -21.48
N GLY A 287 -4.12 -1.23 -21.45
CA GLY A 287 -4.21 -2.03 -20.23
C GLY A 287 -5.36 -1.66 -19.28
N ALA A 288 -6.32 -0.82 -19.69
CA ALA A 288 -7.55 -0.61 -18.92
C ALA A 288 -8.66 -1.57 -19.35
N ALA A 289 -9.45 -2.02 -18.38
CA ALA A 289 -10.61 -2.88 -18.56
C ALA A 289 -11.85 -2.24 -17.91
N ALA A 290 -13.02 -2.50 -18.50
CA ALA A 290 -14.29 -2.04 -17.97
C ALA A 290 -15.40 -3.02 -18.37
N TRP A 291 -16.43 -3.20 -17.56
CA TRP A 291 -17.58 -4.03 -17.96
C TRP A 291 -18.93 -3.34 -17.73
N THR A 292 -19.93 -3.74 -18.52
CA THR A 292 -21.33 -3.33 -18.40
C THR A 292 -22.27 -4.53 -18.47
N PRO A 293 -23.43 -4.51 -17.81
CA PRO A 293 -24.43 -5.57 -17.93
C PRO A 293 -25.22 -5.49 -19.24
N ARG A 294 -25.19 -4.34 -19.93
CA ARG A 294 -25.93 -4.10 -21.18
C ARG A 294 -25.00 -4.20 -22.38
N LYS A 295 -25.53 -4.73 -23.49
CA LYS A 295 -24.84 -4.83 -24.78
C LYS A 295 -24.45 -3.40 -25.24
N PRO A 296 -23.19 -3.16 -25.62
CA PRO A 296 -22.76 -1.87 -26.13
C PRO A 296 -23.38 -1.59 -27.50
N THR A 297 -23.58 -0.31 -27.81
CA THR A 297 -24.09 0.15 -29.13
C THR A 297 -23.01 0.81 -29.99
N GLY A 298 -21.79 0.97 -29.46
CA GLY A 298 -20.66 1.60 -30.15
C GLY A 298 -19.34 0.91 -29.82
N THR A 299 -18.27 1.34 -30.49
CA THR A 299 -16.94 0.72 -30.40
C THR A 299 -16.08 1.27 -29.26
N GLY A 300 -16.45 2.41 -28.68
CA GLY A 300 -15.71 3.04 -27.59
C GLY A 300 -15.94 2.40 -26.23
N ALA A 301 -15.05 2.70 -25.29
CA ALA A 301 -15.17 2.30 -23.90
C ALA A 301 -16.48 2.84 -23.27
N PRO A 302 -17.08 2.12 -22.31
CA PRO A 302 -18.31 2.56 -21.65
C PRO A 302 -18.08 3.83 -20.82
N ALA A 303 -18.96 4.82 -20.98
CA ALA A 303 -18.89 6.06 -20.18
C ALA A 303 -19.21 5.83 -18.69
N LYS A 304 -20.12 4.89 -18.39
CA LYS A 304 -20.56 4.53 -17.03
C LYS A 304 -20.49 3.01 -16.85
N PRO A 305 -19.29 2.44 -16.71
CA PRO A 305 -19.14 1.01 -16.49
C PRO A 305 -19.71 0.60 -15.13
N ALA A 306 -20.13 -0.66 -15.04
CA ALA A 306 -20.53 -1.28 -13.79
C ALA A 306 -19.33 -1.79 -12.97
N GLY A 307 -18.20 -2.07 -13.64
CA GLY A 307 -16.92 -2.32 -12.99
C GLY A 307 -15.75 -1.84 -13.84
N ARG A 308 -14.66 -1.46 -13.16
CA ARG A 308 -13.41 -0.98 -13.75
C ARG A 308 -12.26 -1.85 -13.28
N GLY A 309 -11.23 -1.97 -14.10
CA GLY A 309 -10.06 -2.75 -13.79
C GLY A 309 -8.92 -2.45 -14.74
N HIS A 310 -7.85 -3.22 -14.59
CA HIS A 310 -6.68 -3.19 -15.45
C HIS A 310 -6.36 -4.59 -15.92
N TRP A 311 -5.85 -4.72 -17.14
CA TRP A 311 -5.40 -6.00 -17.66
C TRP A 311 -3.91 -5.98 -17.96
N TYR A 312 -3.28 -7.13 -17.76
CA TYR A 312 -1.85 -7.38 -17.91
C TYR A 312 -1.66 -8.67 -18.70
N ALA A 313 -0.49 -8.86 -19.30
CA ALA A 313 -0.11 -10.20 -19.75
C ALA A 313 0.11 -11.09 -18.51
N ASP A 314 -0.23 -12.38 -18.61
CA ASP A 314 0.21 -13.35 -17.61
C ASP A 314 1.74 -13.48 -17.61
N ALA A 315 2.29 -14.15 -16.60
CA ALA A 315 3.75 -14.29 -16.46
C ALA A 315 4.42 -14.99 -17.67
N ALA A 316 3.66 -15.82 -18.41
CA ALA A 316 4.13 -16.48 -19.63
C ALA A 316 4.04 -15.59 -20.88
N GLY A 317 3.32 -14.46 -20.82
CA GLY A 317 3.09 -13.55 -21.95
C GLY A 317 2.10 -14.09 -22.99
N THR A 318 1.35 -15.15 -22.67
CA THR A 318 0.47 -15.87 -23.62
C THR A 318 -1.01 -15.66 -23.35
N GLY A 319 -1.36 -15.35 -22.10
CA GLY A 319 -2.71 -15.02 -21.66
C GLY A 319 -2.77 -13.61 -21.09
N LEU A 320 -3.95 -13.20 -20.69
CA LEU A 320 -4.19 -11.94 -20.01
C LEU A 320 -4.81 -12.17 -18.63
N VAL A 321 -4.40 -11.35 -17.67
CA VAL A 321 -4.96 -11.27 -16.32
C VAL A 321 -5.66 -9.93 -16.18
N VAL A 322 -6.97 -9.92 -15.94
CA VAL A 322 -7.73 -8.74 -15.59
C VAL A 322 -7.89 -8.69 -14.08
N VAL A 323 -7.50 -7.58 -13.47
CA VAL A 323 -7.79 -7.29 -12.07
C VAL A 323 -8.82 -6.18 -12.00
N TRP A 324 -9.96 -6.51 -11.40
CA TRP A 324 -11.05 -5.57 -11.15
C TRP A 324 -10.82 -4.84 -9.84
N GLU A 325 -11.28 -3.58 -9.75
CA GLU A 325 -11.10 -2.75 -8.54
C GLU A 325 -11.73 -3.38 -7.29
N ASN A 326 -12.75 -4.24 -7.43
CA ASN A 326 -13.32 -4.99 -6.30
C ASN A 326 -12.44 -6.17 -5.81
N GLY A 327 -11.30 -6.41 -6.44
CA GLY A 327 -10.36 -7.50 -6.14
C GLY A 327 -10.67 -8.83 -6.82
N ALA A 328 -11.66 -8.89 -7.73
CA ALA A 328 -11.86 -10.08 -8.57
C ALA A 328 -10.76 -10.17 -9.63
N VAL A 329 -10.34 -11.39 -9.95
CA VAL A 329 -9.30 -11.66 -10.95
C VAL A 329 -9.85 -12.55 -12.05
N ASP A 330 -9.76 -12.08 -13.30
CA ASP A 330 -10.03 -12.90 -14.48
C ASP A 330 -8.72 -13.32 -15.14
N THR A 331 -8.52 -14.61 -15.37
CA THR A 331 -7.39 -15.13 -16.16
C THR A 331 -7.94 -15.67 -17.46
N LEU A 332 -7.47 -15.18 -18.61
CA LEU A 332 -8.03 -15.49 -19.93
C LEU A 332 -6.93 -15.85 -20.94
N ALA A 333 -7.11 -16.98 -21.61
CA ALA A 333 -6.25 -17.44 -22.70
C ALA A 333 -7.00 -17.27 -24.04
N PRO A 334 -6.42 -16.53 -25.00
CA PRO A 334 -6.98 -16.43 -26.35
C PRO A 334 -6.99 -17.79 -27.05
N ALA A 335 -8.11 -18.12 -27.69
CA ALA A 335 -8.15 -19.25 -28.60
C ALA A 335 -7.37 -18.93 -29.89
N PRO A 336 -6.95 -19.95 -30.67
CA PRO A 336 -6.21 -19.74 -31.92
C PRO A 336 -6.93 -18.86 -32.95
N ASP A 337 -8.27 -18.80 -32.89
CA ASP A 337 -9.09 -17.97 -33.77
C ASP A 337 -9.08 -16.48 -33.39
N THR A 338 -8.59 -16.13 -32.20
CA THR A 338 -8.65 -14.79 -31.59
C THR A 338 -10.07 -14.18 -31.49
N GLN A 339 -11.11 -15.00 -31.72
CA GLN A 339 -12.52 -14.63 -31.60
C GLN A 339 -13.12 -15.07 -30.27
N SER A 340 -12.43 -15.95 -29.56
CA SER A 340 -12.82 -16.40 -28.23
C SER A 340 -11.64 -16.42 -27.25
N MET A 341 -11.96 -16.35 -25.96
CA MET A 341 -11.01 -16.56 -24.87
C MET A 341 -11.65 -17.44 -23.82
N LEU A 342 -10.87 -18.37 -23.28
CA LEU A 342 -11.28 -19.28 -22.21
C LEU A 342 -10.49 -18.97 -20.95
N GLY A 343 -11.12 -19.12 -19.80
CA GLY A 343 -10.44 -18.78 -18.57
C GLY A 343 -11.30 -18.92 -17.33
N THR A 344 -10.95 -18.15 -16.31
CA THR A 344 -11.63 -18.16 -15.02
C THR A 344 -11.82 -16.76 -14.44
N GLU A 345 -12.89 -16.53 -13.70
CA GLU A 345 -13.07 -15.41 -12.74
C GLU A 345 -12.97 -16.01 -11.33
N ASP A 346 -11.96 -15.65 -10.53
CA ASP A 346 -11.77 -16.21 -9.18
C ASP A 346 -11.89 -17.76 -9.16
N ALA A 347 -11.27 -18.43 -10.15
CA ALA A 347 -11.32 -19.89 -10.42
C ALA A 347 -12.62 -20.46 -11.02
N TRP A 348 -13.66 -19.64 -11.23
CA TRP A 348 -14.89 -20.06 -11.89
C TRP A 348 -14.81 -19.97 -13.41
N PRO A 349 -15.30 -20.94 -14.19
CA PRO A 349 -15.20 -20.91 -15.65
C PRO A 349 -15.78 -19.64 -16.27
N LEU A 350 -15.01 -19.05 -17.18
CA LEU A 350 -15.34 -17.86 -17.94
C LEU A 350 -15.10 -18.12 -19.43
N LEU A 351 -16.07 -17.74 -20.26
CA LEU A 351 -15.96 -17.72 -21.72
C LEU A 351 -16.17 -16.29 -22.23
N ALA A 352 -15.23 -15.77 -23.02
CA ALA A 352 -15.35 -14.51 -23.72
C ALA A 352 -15.42 -14.73 -25.23
N SER A 353 -16.28 -13.99 -25.93
CA SER A 353 -16.35 -14.01 -27.40
C SER A 353 -16.54 -12.61 -27.98
N ARG A 354 -16.10 -12.40 -29.22
CA ARG A 354 -16.29 -11.12 -29.94
C ARG A 354 -17.69 -10.92 -30.51
N ASP A 355 -18.59 -11.91 -30.33
CA ASP A 355 -19.94 -11.88 -30.90
C ASP A 355 -20.84 -10.84 -30.19
N LEU A 356 -20.71 -9.61 -30.65
CA LEU A 356 -21.62 -8.50 -30.40
C LEU A 356 -22.58 -8.26 -31.55
N THR A 357 -22.62 -9.13 -32.55
CA THR A 357 -23.58 -9.02 -33.65
C THR A 357 -25.00 -9.32 -33.18
#